data_AF-A0A365T6R2-F1
#
_entry.id   AF-A0A365T6R2-F1
#
_cell.length_a   1.000
_cell.length_b   1.000
_cell.length_c   1.000
_cell.angle_alpha   90.00
_cell.angle_beta   90.00
_cell.angle_gamma   90.00
#
_symmetry.space_group_name_H-M   'P 1'
#
loop_
_entity.id
_entity.type
_entity.pdbx_description
1 polymer ?
#
loop_
_entity_poly.entity_id
_entity_poly.type
_entity_poly.pdbx_seq_one_letter_code
_entity_poly.pdbx_strand_id
1 'polypeptide(L)'
;MAFKSSITKIAAVLAVLILIIAVAGGGAVALDRPQIDRVESDWGTVTQERTEIQTRITVDNPRIVKLADATLNVEYTVSLNDIKVADGQKGSVELSGRRNVVEISTWLNNSDIPRWWASHVNNNETTTVTVNPTVETAFIGMHFGAASLTRKRTVQTNLLKPLNVNRTQELHALNRTVLYVNETQAQWGNATVERTPINASATVTNPLPVPLPITNLTYTIRMNGIVVGHGQAGNQTIIPSKSTETINAHAVIDNQKLDEWWVSHRRNGGTSEFTITFNATVSVNGNKVRLPLTALSYNRTFSTHLLGGPAENSSQPAAINSTAPSTVTKAPSVGTTDEPNSIAV
;
A
#
# COMPACT_ATOMS: atom_id res chain seq x y z
N MET A 1 71.32 17.62 31.62
CA MET A 1 70.34 17.27 30.56
C MET A 1 69.97 15.78 30.62
N ALA A 2 69.51 15.27 31.79
CA ALA A 2 69.24 13.83 31.98
C ALA A 2 67.88 13.53 32.64
N PHE A 3 67.11 14.55 33.04
CA PHE A 3 65.83 14.36 33.75
C PHE A 3 64.61 14.22 32.82
N LYS A 4 64.69 14.73 31.57
CA LYS A 4 63.58 14.63 30.60
C LYS A 4 63.39 13.24 30.00
N SER A 5 64.47 12.44 29.89
CA SER A 5 64.41 11.07 29.33
C SER A 5 63.75 10.06 30.28
N SER A 6 63.81 10.29 31.58
CA SER A 6 63.28 9.36 32.58
C SER A 6 61.76 9.52 32.70
N ILE A 7 61.27 10.76 32.63
CA ILE A 7 59.84 11.07 32.72
C ILE A 7 59.07 10.57 31.48
N THR A 8 59.64 10.64 30.28
CA THR A 8 59.02 10.10 29.06
C THR A 8 58.97 8.57 29.07
N LYS A 9 60.03 7.91 29.57
CA LYS A 9 60.06 6.45 29.72
C LYS A 9 59.09 5.95 30.81
N ILE A 10 58.98 6.67 31.93
CA ILE A 10 58.05 6.35 33.02
C ILE A 10 56.58 6.55 32.56
N ALA A 11 56.30 7.62 31.80
CA ALA A 11 54.96 7.86 31.25
C ALA A 11 54.54 6.80 30.22
N ALA A 12 55.45 6.36 29.35
CA ALA A 12 55.20 5.30 28.37
C ALA A 12 54.96 3.93 29.05
N VAL A 13 55.73 3.61 30.09
CA VAL A 13 55.56 2.37 30.87
C VAL A 13 54.25 2.39 31.65
N LEU A 14 53.84 3.53 32.22
CA LEU A 14 52.55 3.69 32.90
C LEU A 14 51.35 3.54 31.94
N ALA A 15 51.43 4.10 30.73
CA ALA A 15 50.36 3.97 29.74
C ALA A 15 50.17 2.51 29.27
N VAL A 16 51.28 1.79 29.05
CA VAL A 16 51.26 0.36 28.70
C VAL A 16 50.76 -0.48 29.88
N LEU A 17 51.14 -0.14 31.13
CA LEU A 17 50.63 -0.84 32.32
C LEU A 17 49.12 -0.66 32.49
N ILE A 18 48.59 0.55 32.27
CA ILE A 18 47.14 0.82 32.34
C ILE A 18 46.39 0.03 31.25
N LEU A 19 46.97 -0.07 30.05
CA LEU A 19 46.40 -0.86 28.95
C LEU A 19 46.39 -2.36 29.28
N ILE A 20 47.45 -2.89 29.89
CA ILE A 20 47.55 -4.29 30.31
C ILE A 20 46.63 -4.59 31.51
N ILE A 21 46.50 -3.66 32.46
CA ILE A 21 45.58 -3.81 33.61
C ILE A 21 44.11 -3.77 33.15
N ALA A 22 43.78 -2.96 32.14
CA ALA A 22 42.45 -2.98 31.54
C ALA A 22 42.14 -4.32 30.86
N VAL A 23 43.13 -4.96 30.21
CA VAL A 23 42.98 -6.28 29.58
C VAL A 23 42.94 -7.43 30.60
N ALA A 24 43.73 -7.36 31.68
CA ALA A 24 43.84 -8.41 32.70
C ALA A 24 42.73 -8.35 33.76
N GLY A 25 42.11 -7.19 33.99
CA GLY A 25 41.05 -6.99 35.00
C GLY A 25 39.65 -7.47 34.59
N GLY A 26 39.49 -8.13 33.43
CA GLY A 26 38.18 -8.52 32.90
C GLY A 26 37.27 -7.34 32.53
N GLY A 27 37.79 -6.11 32.59
CA GLY A 27 37.13 -4.92 32.09
C GLY A 27 37.23 -4.93 30.58
N ALA A 28 36.24 -5.53 29.90
CA ALA A 28 36.02 -5.21 28.51
C ALA A 28 35.91 -3.67 28.44
N VAL A 29 36.94 -3.01 27.90
CA VAL A 29 36.80 -1.63 27.46
C VAL A 29 35.78 -1.73 26.34
N ALA A 30 34.50 -1.57 26.70
CA ALA A 30 33.44 -1.38 25.76
C ALA A 30 33.77 -0.05 25.08
N LEU A 31 34.54 -0.13 24.00
CA LEU A 31 34.67 0.97 23.07
C LEU A 31 33.25 1.21 22.58
N ASP A 32 32.63 2.26 23.13
CA ASP A 32 31.39 2.78 22.59
C ASP A 32 31.66 3.02 21.11
N ARG A 33 30.97 2.26 20.26
CA ARG A 33 31.06 2.32 18.81
C ARG A 33 29.84 3.06 18.27
N PRO A 34 29.90 3.66 17.07
CA PRO A 34 28.73 4.28 16.46
C PRO A 34 27.58 3.28 16.35
N GLN A 35 26.37 3.72 16.72
CA GLN A 35 25.15 2.90 16.66
C GLN A 35 24.07 3.60 15.85
N ILE A 36 23.21 2.81 15.21
CA ILE A 36 22.03 3.33 14.52
C ILE A 36 20.96 3.66 15.56
N ASP A 37 20.63 4.94 15.71
CA ASP A 37 19.57 5.46 16.60
C ASP A 37 18.20 5.32 15.91
N ARG A 38 18.11 5.79 14.66
CA ARG A 38 16.85 5.88 13.92
C ARG A 38 17.03 5.65 12.44
N VAL A 39 16.01 5.04 11.83
CA VAL A 39 15.89 4.81 10.39
C VAL A 39 14.49 5.25 9.99
N GLU A 40 14.41 6.24 9.12
CA GLU A 40 13.18 6.75 8.53
C GLU A 40 13.28 6.56 7.01
N SER A 41 12.18 6.21 6.35
CA SER A 41 12.14 6.04 4.90
C SER A 41 10.87 6.64 4.36
N ASP A 42 10.99 7.40 3.29
CA ASP A 42 9.88 8.06 2.62
C ASP A 42 10.00 7.90 1.11
N TRP A 43 8.89 8.18 0.43
CA TRP A 43 8.85 8.17 -1.02
C TRP A 43 9.32 9.52 -1.56
N GLY A 44 10.21 9.49 -2.54
CA GLY A 44 10.69 10.67 -3.24
C GLY A 44 10.08 10.83 -4.63
N THR A 45 10.93 11.16 -5.60
CA THR A 45 10.58 11.35 -7.01
C THR A 45 9.95 10.12 -7.64
N VAL A 46 8.87 10.31 -8.42
CA VAL A 46 8.15 9.24 -9.13
C VAL A 46 8.21 9.45 -10.64
N THR A 47 8.91 8.55 -11.33
CA THR A 47 9.01 8.50 -12.80
C THR A 47 8.27 7.28 -13.35
N GLN A 48 8.23 7.10 -14.67
CA GLN A 48 7.56 5.94 -15.27
C GLN A 48 8.31 4.64 -14.99
N GLU A 49 9.64 4.69 -14.97
CA GLU A 49 10.49 3.51 -14.85
C GLU A 49 10.87 3.21 -13.40
N ARG A 50 10.94 4.24 -12.55
CA ARG A 50 11.45 4.10 -11.18
C ARG A 50 10.79 5.03 -10.18
N THR A 51 10.75 4.57 -8.94
CA THR A 51 10.25 5.30 -7.77
C THR A 51 11.37 5.47 -6.75
N GLU A 52 11.65 6.70 -6.33
CA GLU A 52 12.70 7.01 -5.36
C GLU A 52 12.27 6.63 -3.94
N ILE A 53 13.19 6.06 -3.18
CA ILE A 53 13.09 5.84 -1.74
C ILE A 53 14.19 6.67 -1.08
N GLN A 54 13.77 7.62 -0.25
CA GLN A 54 14.65 8.50 0.52
C GLN A 54 14.73 7.97 1.93
N THR A 55 15.94 7.64 2.38
CA THR A 55 16.19 7.09 3.71
C THR A 55 17.06 8.03 4.50
N ARG A 56 16.61 8.33 5.72
CA ARG A 56 17.39 9.06 6.72
C ARG A 56 17.81 8.12 7.83
N ILE A 57 19.11 7.94 7.99
CA ILE A 57 19.71 7.12 9.04
C ILE A 57 20.39 8.05 10.04
N THR A 58 19.90 8.06 11.28
CA THR A 58 20.57 8.76 12.37
C THR A 58 21.53 7.81 13.05
N VAL A 59 22.80 8.20 13.11
CA VAL A 59 23.86 7.48 13.81
C VAL A 59 24.27 8.28 15.05
N ASP A 60 24.20 7.65 16.23
CA ASP A 60 24.81 8.18 17.46
C ASP A 60 26.27 7.75 17.49
N ASN A 61 27.17 8.72 17.39
CA ASN A 61 28.60 8.57 17.45
C ASN A 61 29.11 9.00 18.84
N PRO A 62 29.57 8.06 19.68
CA PRO A 62 30.08 8.36 21.00
C PRO A 62 31.34 9.26 20.93
N ARG A 63 31.52 10.10 21.96
CA ARG A 63 32.57 11.15 22.00
C ARG A 63 34.02 10.63 21.89
N ILE A 64 34.23 9.32 22.03
CA ILE A 64 35.54 8.66 21.96
C ILE A 64 36.07 8.65 20.52
N VAL A 65 35.21 8.62 19.50
CA VAL A 65 35.60 8.60 18.06
C VAL A 65 35.75 10.02 17.48
N LYS A 66 36.23 10.96 18.29
CA LYS A 66 36.55 12.35 17.87
C LYS A 66 37.88 12.48 17.14
N LEU A 67 38.63 11.40 17.03
CA LEU A 67 39.88 11.39 16.30
C LEU A 67 39.57 11.60 14.81
N ALA A 68 40.31 12.52 14.19
CA ALA A 68 40.22 12.80 12.76
C ALA A 68 40.31 11.49 11.95
N ASP A 69 39.53 11.40 10.87
CA ASP A 69 39.54 10.30 9.88
C ASP A 69 38.62 9.09 10.15
N ALA A 70 37.61 9.22 11.01
CA ALA A 70 36.57 8.19 11.13
C ALA A 70 35.54 8.30 9.98
N THR A 71 35.35 7.20 9.25
CA THR A 71 34.40 7.12 8.15
C THR A 71 33.32 6.08 8.44
N LEU A 72 32.09 6.37 8.03
CA LEU A 72 31.01 5.39 7.99
C LEU A 72 30.82 4.88 6.56
N ASN A 73 30.68 3.56 6.45
CA ASN A 73 30.09 2.91 5.29
C ASN A 73 28.70 2.43 5.70
N VAL A 74 27.71 2.82 4.93
CA VAL A 74 26.31 2.48 5.19
C VAL A 74 25.77 1.71 4.02
N GLU A 75 25.35 0.48 4.28
CA GLU A 75 24.57 -0.33 3.34
C GLU A 75 23.10 -0.33 3.77
N TYR A 76 22.21 -0.40 2.80
CA TYR A 76 20.78 -0.30 3.00
C TYR A 76 20.05 -1.22 2.04
N THR A 77 19.06 -1.94 2.54
CA THR A 77 18.17 -2.78 1.71
C THR A 77 16.71 -2.60 2.14
N VAL A 78 15.81 -2.53 1.15
CA VAL A 78 14.36 -2.59 1.32
C VAL A 78 13.82 -3.83 0.64
N SER A 79 12.99 -4.58 1.37
CA SER A 79 12.25 -5.71 0.84
C SER A 79 10.76 -5.60 1.12
N LEU A 80 9.94 -6.05 0.17
CA LEU A 80 8.50 -6.20 0.30
C LEU A 80 8.15 -7.68 0.15
N ASN A 81 7.67 -8.33 1.22
CA ASN A 81 7.50 -9.80 1.27
C ASN A 81 8.76 -10.55 0.81
N ASP A 82 9.91 -10.17 1.39
CA ASP A 82 11.24 -10.72 1.10
C ASP A 82 11.75 -10.50 -0.34
N ILE A 83 10.98 -9.84 -1.20
CA ILE A 83 11.44 -9.37 -2.52
C ILE A 83 12.22 -8.08 -2.30
N LYS A 84 13.53 -8.12 -2.55
CA LYS A 84 14.37 -6.92 -2.53
C LYS A 84 13.94 -5.96 -3.63
N VAL A 85 13.49 -4.76 -3.25
CA VAL A 85 13.01 -3.73 -4.17
C VAL A 85 13.93 -2.53 -4.27
N ALA A 86 14.83 -2.35 -3.30
CA ALA A 86 15.88 -1.35 -3.37
C ALA A 86 17.09 -1.80 -2.56
N ASP A 87 18.27 -1.47 -3.06
CA ASP A 87 19.52 -1.50 -2.31
C ASP A 87 20.33 -0.24 -2.57
N GLY A 88 21.16 0.13 -1.61
CA GLY A 88 22.01 1.30 -1.70
C GLY A 88 23.20 1.18 -0.77
N GLN A 89 24.28 1.85 -1.15
CA GLN A 89 25.48 1.96 -0.35
C GLN A 89 25.96 3.41 -0.35
N LYS A 90 26.45 3.89 0.79
CA LYS A 90 27.09 5.18 0.93
C LYS A 90 28.33 5.04 1.79
N GLY A 91 29.48 5.13 1.15
CA GLY A 91 30.79 5.06 1.81
C GLY A 91 31.31 6.42 2.25
N SER A 92 32.36 6.38 3.07
CA SER A 92 33.19 7.53 3.43
C SER A 92 32.41 8.73 3.99
N VAL A 93 31.32 8.50 4.72
CA VAL A 93 30.59 9.59 5.37
C VAL A 93 31.39 10.06 6.57
N GLU A 94 31.83 11.32 6.52
CA GLU A 94 32.54 11.96 7.62
C GLU A 94 31.64 12.10 8.85
N LEU A 95 32.17 11.73 10.01
CA LEU A 95 31.50 11.87 11.29
C LEU A 95 31.81 13.22 11.92
N SER A 96 30.82 14.11 11.96
CA SER A 96 30.92 15.41 12.65
C SER A 96 30.16 15.36 13.99
N GLY A 97 30.88 15.10 15.08
CA GLY A 97 30.32 15.15 16.42
C GLY A 97 29.41 13.96 16.76
N ARG A 98 28.48 14.17 17.71
CA ARG A 98 27.73 13.09 18.37
C ARG A 98 26.57 12.55 17.53
N ARG A 99 25.79 13.40 16.89
CA ARG A 99 24.62 12.97 16.11
C ARG A 99 24.90 13.23 14.64
N ASN A 100 24.89 12.17 13.83
CA ASN A 100 25.19 12.23 12.41
C ASN A 100 23.97 11.74 11.64
N VAL A 101 23.61 12.44 10.57
CA VAL A 101 22.46 12.11 9.74
C VAL A 101 22.97 11.74 8.36
N VAL A 102 22.73 10.50 7.96
CA VAL A 102 23.11 9.97 6.64
C VAL A 102 21.85 9.87 5.80
N GLU A 103 21.81 10.66 4.73
CA GLU A 103 20.73 10.59 3.73
C GLU A 103 21.19 9.75 2.53
N ILE A 104 20.36 8.77 2.17
CA ILE A 104 20.57 7.83 1.07
C ILE A 104 19.33 7.89 0.17
N SER A 105 19.55 8.05 -1.13
CA SER A 105 18.51 7.94 -2.15
C SER A 105 18.72 6.64 -2.92
N THR A 106 17.71 5.78 -2.93
CA THR A 106 17.68 4.53 -3.68
C THR A 106 16.47 4.52 -4.61
N TRP A 107 16.47 3.61 -5.59
CA TRP A 107 15.43 3.55 -6.60
C TRP A 107 14.84 2.15 -6.67
N LEU A 108 13.52 2.08 -6.54
CA LEU A 108 12.71 0.92 -6.90
C LEU A 108 12.46 0.94 -8.40
N ASN A 109 12.73 -0.16 -9.09
CA ASN A 109 12.35 -0.33 -10.48
C ASN A 109 10.87 -0.71 -10.57
N ASN A 110 10.06 0.10 -11.26
CA ASN A 110 8.62 -0.10 -11.34
C ASN A 110 8.26 -1.43 -12.03
N SER A 111 9.16 -2.02 -12.82
CA SER A 111 8.95 -3.36 -13.40
C SER A 111 8.92 -4.49 -12.37
N ASP A 112 9.35 -4.25 -11.11
CA ASP A 112 9.27 -5.22 -10.02
C ASP A 112 7.92 -5.19 -9.27
N ILE A 113 7.08 -4.19 -9.54
CA ILE A 113 5.74 -4.05 -8.93
C ILE A 113 4.85 -5.27 -9.17
N PRO A 114 4.79 -5.86 -10.38
CA PRO A 114 4.00 -7.07 -10.60
C PRO A 114 4.42 -8.25 -9.71
N ARG A 115 5.72 -8.40 -9.45
CA ARG A 115 6.25 -9.45 -8.56
C ARG A 115 5.85 -9.20 -7.10
N TRP A 116 5.96 -7.96 -6.62
CA TRP A 116 5.49 -7.58 -5.29
C TRP A 116 3.97 -7.74 -5.15
N TRP A 117 3.20 -7.30 -6.15
CA TRP A 117 1.75 -7.43 -6.15
C TRP A 117 1.31 -8.89 -6.03
N ALA A 118 1.92 -9.78 -6.81
CA ALA A 118 1.63 -11.20 -6.74
C ALA A 118 1.91 -11.77 -5.33
N SER A 119 3.03 -11.41 -4.71
CA SER A 119 3.34 -11.86 -3.35
C SER A 119 2.38 -11.28 -2.31
N HIS A 120 1.97 -10.02 -2.47
CA HIS A 120 0.98 -9.37 -1.62
C HIS A 120 -0.37 -10.08 -1.67
N VAL A 121 -0.91 -10.31 -2.88
CA VAL A 121 -2.19 -10.99 -3.07
C VAL A 121 -2.15 -12.42 -2.52
N ASN A 122 -1.10 -13.18 -2.86
CA ASN A 122 -0.96 -14.57 -2.41
C ASN A 122 -0.74 -14.70 -0.90
N ASN A 123 -0.24 -13.65 -0.25
CA ASN A 123 -0.12 -13.57 1.20
C ASN A 123 -1.37 -12.93 1.85
N ASN A 124 -2.56 -13.26 1.36
CA ASN A 124 -3.85 -12.73 1.84
C ASN A 124 -3.86 -11.19 1.90
N GLU A 125 -3.45 -10.55 0.81
CA GLU A 125 -3.37 -9.09 0.72
C GLU A 125 -2.49 -8.46 1.82
N THR A 126 -1.40 -9.12 2.18
CA THR A 126 -0.48 -8.68 3.25
C THR A 126 0.94 -8.50 2.73
N THR A 127 1.52 -7.34 3.03
CA THR A 127 2.92 -7.04 2.77
C THR A 127 3.69 -6.81 4.07
N THR A 128 4.77 -7.56 4.25
CA THR A 128 5.81 -7.23 5.23
C THR A 128 6.88 -6.39 4.56
N VAL A 129 6.99 -5.14 4.96
CA VAL A 129 8.07 -4.24 4.57
C VAL A 129 9.21 -4.44 5.55
N THR A 130 10.39 -4.76 5.03
CA THR A 130 11.63 -4.88 5.81
C THR A 130 12.63 -3.85 5.32
N VAL A 131 13.09 -3.00 6.23
CA VAL A 131 14.16 -2.03 5.99
C VAL A 131 15.34 -2.44 6.85
N ASN A 132 16.47 -2.77 6.23
CA ASN A 132 17.67 -3.24 6.92
C ASN A 132 18.88 -2.38 6.54
N PRO A 133 19.21 -1.37 7.34
CA PRO A 133 20.47 -0.66 7.24
C PRO A 133 21.55 -1.34 8.08
N THR A 134 22.75 -1.37 7.51
CA THR A 134 23.98 -1.84 8.14
C THR A 134 24.99 -0.70 8.10
N VAL A 135 25.57 -0.35 9.23
CA VAL A 135 26.61 0.68 9.36
C VAL A 135 27.90 0.01 9.80
N GLU A 136 28.92 0.13 8.95
CA GLU A 136 30.29 -0.26 9.24
C GLU A 136 31.13 0.98 9.48
N THR A 137 32.07 0.90 10.42
CA THR A 137 32.89 2.06 10.77
C THR A 137 34.37 1.71 10.61
N ALA A 138 35.11 2.61 9.99
CA ALA A 138 36.54 2.47 9.77
C ALA A 138 37.27 3.68 10.36
N PHE A 139 38.34 3.40 11.12
CA PHE A 139 39.14 4.42 11.77
C PHE A 139 40.59 3.97 11.94
N ILE A 140 41.56 4.76 11.46
CA ILE A 140 43.02 4.46 11.47
C ILE A 140 43.31 3.03 10.98
N GLY A 141 42.75 2.64 9.85
CA GLY A 141 42.94 1.30 9.26
C GLY A 141 42.32 0.14 10.06
N MET A 142 41.63 0.41 11.17
CA MET A 142 40.87 -0.58 11.93
C MET A 142 39.41 -0.56 11.49
N HIS A 143 38.87 -1.74 11.18
CA HIS A 143 37.45 -1.96 10.90
C HIS A 143 36.75 -2.39 12.18
N PHE A 144 35.67 -1.71 12.54
CA PHE A 144 34.81 -2.10 13.66
C PHE A 144 33.58 -2.82 13.14
N GLY A 145 33.07 -3.75 13.96
CA GLY A 145 31.94 -4.59 13.58
C GLY A 145 30.69 -3.80 13.19
N ALA A 146 29.95 -4.34 12.22
CA ALA A 146 28.73 -3.76 11.70
C ALA A 146 27.64 -3.60 12.77
N ALA A 147 26.98 -2.45 12.79
CA ALA A 147 25.75 -2.22 13.53
C ALA A 147 24.57 -2.25 12.56
N SER A 148 23.52 -3.01 12.85
CA SER A 148 22.31 -3.09 12.02
C SER A 148 21.05 -2.79 12.81
N LEU A 149 20.05 -2.17 12.18
CA LEU A 149 18.75 -1.89 12.81
C LEU A 149 17.60 -2.24 11.86
N THR A 150 17.26 -3.53 11.81
CA THR A 150 16.14 -4.01 11.00
C THR A 150 14.81 -3.46 11.51
N ARG A 151 14.07 -2.79 10.62
CA ARG A 151 12.69 -2.35 10.86
C ARG A 151 11.75 -3.19 10.00
N LYS A 152 10.70 -3.72 10.63
CA LYS A 152 9.63 -4.45 9.96
C LYS A 152 8.31 -3.73 10.17
N ARG A 153 7.48 -3.67 9.13
CA ARG A 153 6.11 -3.16 9.17
C ARG A 153 5.22 -4.07 8.34
N THR A 154 3.99 -4.28 8.81
CA THR A 154 2.97 -5.01 8.07
C THR A 154 1.92 -4.04 7.54
N VAL A 155 1.57 -4.21 6.27
CA VAL A 155 0.50 -3.47 5.59
C VAL A 155 -0.46 -4.49 5.00
N GLN A 156 -1.75 -4.33 5.27
CA GLN A 156 -2.79 -5.24 4.81
C GLN A 156 -3.88 -4.47 4.06
N THR A 157 -4.36 -5.04 2.95
CA THR A 157 -5.58 -4.58 2.28
C THR A 157 -6.67 -5.66 2.35
N ASN A 158 -7.88 -5.31 1.89
CA ASN A 158 -9.01 -6.23 1.87
C ASN A 158 -9.89 -5.94 0.66
N LEU A 159 -9.28 -5.75 -0.50
CA LEU A 159 -9.87 -5.17 -1.70
C LEU A 159 -11.19 -5.84 -2.05
N LEU A 160 -11.22 -7.18 -2.16
CA LEU A 160 -12.42 -7.92 -2.57
C LEU A 160 -13.45 -8.18 -1.45
N LYS A 161 -13.10 -7.96 -0.18
CA LYS A 161 -13.99 -8.26 0.96
C LYS A 161 -15.39 -7.63 0.84
N PRO A 162 -15.57 -6.38 0.36
CA PRO A 162 -16.89 -5.76 0.21
C PRO A 162 -17.79 -6.43 -0.83
N LEU A 163 -17.24 -7.24 -1.74
CA LEU A 163 -18.03 -8.05 -2.68
C LEU A 163 -18.66 -9.30 -2.04
N ASN A 164 -18.28 -9.62 -0.80
CA ASN A 164 -18.89 -10.73 -0.06
C ASN A 164 -20.14 -10.22 0.67
N VAL A 165 -21.30 -10.37 0.03
CA VAL A 165 -22.57 -9.84 0.51
C VAL A 165 -23.59 -10.96 0.60
N ASN A 166 -24.26 -11.09 1.74
CA ASN A 166 -25.36 -12.03 1.94
C ASN A 166 -26.66 -11.25 2.23
N ARG A 167 -27.17 -10.57 1.20
CA ARG A 167 -28.43 -9.81 1.25
C ARG A 167 -29.04 -9.74 -0.14
N THR A 168 -30.36 -9.89 -0.21
CA THR A 168 -31.10 -9.81 -1.46
C THR A 168 -31.12 -8.39 -2.02
N GLN A 169 -30.74 -8.26 -3.29
CA GLN A 169 -30.75 -7.02 -4.07
C GLN A 169 -31.55 -7.23 -5.35
N GLU A 170 -32.38 -6.26 -5.72
CA GLU A 170 -33.17 -6.31 -6.95
C GLU A 170 -32.38 -5.78 -8.13
N LEU A 171 -32.38 -6.51 -9.24
CA LEU A 171 -31.90 -6.03 -10.53
C LEU A 171 -33.10 -5.74 -11.41
N HIS A 172 -33.20 -4.49 -11.84
CA HIS A 172 -34.27 -4.01 -12.69
C HIS A 172 -33.81 -3.88 -14.15
N ALA A 173 -34.70 -4.23 -15.08
CA ALA A 173 -34.60 -3.88 -16.48
C ALA A 173 -35.98 -3.50 -17.00
N LEU A 174 -36.07 -2.45 -17.84
CA LEU A 174 -37.35 -1.98 -18.39
C LEU A 174 -38.42 -1.73 -17.31
N ASN A 175 -38.02 -1.13 -16.17
CA ASN A 175 -38.85 -0.87 -14.98
C ASN A 175 -39.49 -2.13 -14.36
N ARG A 176 -38.88 -3.31 -14.53
CA ARG A 176 -39.32 -4.57 -13.91
C ARG A 176 -38.14 -5.28 -13.26
N THR A 177 -38.38 -5.95 -12.14
CA THR A 177 -37.39 -6.82 -11.51
C THR A 177 -37.18 -8.07 -12.37
N VAL A 178 -35.97 -8.23 -12.90
CA VAL A 178 -35.60 -9.35 -13.76
C VAL A 178 -34.81 -10.42 -13.02
N LEU A 179 -34.09 -10.05 -11.96
CA LEU A 179 -33.33 -10.94 -11.12
C LEU A 179 -33.28 -10.43 -9.68
N TYR A 180 -33.29 -11.36 -8.73
CA TYR A 180 -32.85 -11.11 -7.36
C TYR A 180 -31.43 -11.65 -7.20
N VAL A 181 -30.51 -10.87 -6.65
CA VAL A 181 -29.16 -11.32 -6.28
C VAL A 181 -29.15 -11.50 -4.77
N ASN A 182 -29.14 -12.75 -4.31
CA ASN A 182 -29.25 -13.08 -2.88
C ASN A 182 -27.91 -13.02 -2.17
N GLU A 183 -26.88 -13.51 -2.84
CA GLU A 183 -25.54 -13.62 -2.29
C GLU A 183 -24.50 -13.36 -3.37
N THR A 184 -23.42 -12.69 -3.00
CA THR A 184 -22.25 -12.48 -3.84
C THR A 184 -21.00 -12.87 -3.06
N GLN A 185 -20.05 -13.50 -3.75
CA GLN A 185 -18.75 -13.84 -3.20
C GLN A 185 -17.66 -13.48 -4.19
N ALA A 186 -16.49 -13.06 -3.70
CA ALA A 186 -15.30 -12.82 -4.49
C ALA A 186 -14.04 -13.15 -3.70
N GLN A 187 -13.10 -13.80 -4.38
CA GLN A 187 -11.80 -14.15 -3.84
C GLN A 187 -10.72 -14.07 -4.90
N TRP A 188 -9.49 -13.81 -4.47
CA TRP A 188 -8.33 -13.92 -5.33
C TRP A 188 -8.08 -15.37 -5.72
N GLY A 189 -7.68 -15.60 -6.96
CA GLY A 189 -6.98 -16.81 -7.34
C GLY A 189 -5.47 -16.67 -7.09
N ASN A 190 -4.70 -17.69 -7.45
CA ASN A 190 -3.24 -17.63 -7.37
C ASN A 190 -2.68 -16.58 -8.33
N ALA A 191 -2.08 -15.53 -7.79
CA ALA A 191 -1.45 -14.46 -8.56
C ALA A 191 -0.06 -14.88 -9.04
N THR A 192 0.29 -14.49 -10.26
CA THR A 192 1.63 -14.60 -10.84
C THR A 192 2.15 -13.22 -11.21
N VAL A 193 3.39 -13.14 -11.71
CA VAL A 193 3.96 -11.87 -12.17
C VAL A 193 3.16 -11.28 -13.34
N GLU A 194 2.51 -12.13 -14.14
CA GLU A 194 1.79 -11.73 -15.35
C GLU A 194 0.31 -11.46 -15.10
N ARG A 195 -0.31 -12.16 -14.14
CA ARG A 195 -1.76 -12.10 -13.96
C ARG A 195 -2.21 -12.34 -12.53
N THR A 196 -3.28 -11.64 -12.13
CA THR A 196 -3.98 -11.87 -10.86
C THR A 196 -5.44 -12.25 -11.12
N PRO A 197 -5.80 -13.55 -11.02
CA PRO A 197 -7.18 -13.99 -11.19
C PRO A 197 -8.09 -13.55 -10.03
N ILE A 198 -9.35 -13.28 -10.34
CA ILE A 198 -10.43 -13.03 -9.40
C ILE A 198 -11.56 -14.01 -9.73
N ASN A 199 -11.93 -14.83 -8.76
CA ASN A 199 -13.07 -15.73 -8.85
C ASN A 199 -14.23 -15.11 -8.07
N ALA A 200 -15.32 -14.83 -8.76
CA ALA A 200 -16.53 -14.31 -8.17
C ALA A 200 -17.73 -15.22 -8.47
N SER A 201 -18.70 -15.25 -7.57
CA SER A 201 -19.96 -15.96 -7.78
C SER A 201 -21.13 -15.14 -7.27
N ALA A 202 -22.31 -15.41 -7.84
CA ALA A 202 -23.55 -14.79 -7.45
C ALA A 202 -24.68 -15.81 -7.41
N THR A 203 -25.36 -15.93 -6.27
CA THR A 203 -26.58 -16.71 -6.14
C THR A 203 -27.76 -15.83 -6.54
N VAL A 204 -28.42 -16.17 -7.65
CA VAL A 204 -29.48 -15.35 -8.24
C VAL A 204 -30.78 -16.13 -8.35
N THR A 205 -31.91 -15.44 -8.15
CA THR A 205 -33.24 -15.99 -8.36
C THR A 205 -33.92 -15.30 -9.54
N ASN A 206 -34.44 -16.10 -10.47
CA ASN A 206 -35.28 -15.62 -11.57
C ASN A 206 -36.75 -15.63 -11.14
N PRO A 207 -37.36 -14.46 -10.87
CA PRO A 207 -38.76 -14.39 -10.47
C PRO A 207 -39.73 -14.52 -11.64
N LEU A 208 -39.25 -14.55 -12.89
CA LEU A 208 -40.10 -14.60 -14.07
C LEU A 208 -40.67 -16.01 -14.29
N PRO A 209 -41.87 -16.14 -14.88
CA PRO A 209 -42.44 -17.43 -15.25
C PRO A 209 -41.78 -18.06 -16.50
N VAL A 210 -40.72 -17.44 -17.03
CA VAL A 210 -39.98 -17.90 -18.21
C VAL A 210 -38.48 -17.97 -17.90
N PRO A 211 -37.72 -18.86 -18.56
CA PRO A 211 -36.26 -18.92 -18.39
C PRO A 211 -35.60 -17.60 -18.82
N LEU A 212 -34.49 -17.26 -18.16
CA LEU A 212 -33.69 -16.07 -18.46
C LEU A 212 -32.29 -16.48 -18.95
N PRO A 213 -32.05 -16.48 -20.28
CA PRO A 213 -30.73 -16.73 -20.83
C PRO A 213 -29.77 -15.56 -20.56
N ILE A 214 -28.63 -15.86 -19.97
CA ILE A 214 -27.46 -14.99 -19.90
C ILE A 214 -26.55 -15.36 -21.07
N THR A 215 -26.50 -14.47 -22.05
CA THR A 215 -25.78 -14.70 -23.33
C THR A 215 -24.37 -14.11 -23.34
N ASN A 216 -24.08 -13.21 -22.42
CA ASN A 216 -22.73 -12.67 -22.26
C ASN A 216 -22.56 -12.15 -20.85
N LEU A 217 -21.38 -12.35 -20.28
CA LEU A 217 -20.97 -11.77 -19.00
C LEU A 217 -19.60 -11.15 -19.24
N THR A 218 -19.49 -9.84 -19.05
CA THR A 218 -18.25 -9.08 -19.29
C THR A 218 -17.83 -8.34 -18.03
N TYR A 219 -16.53 -8.10 -17.91
CA TYR A 219 -15.96 -7.36 -16.80
C TYR A 219 -15.01 -6.27 -17.27
N THR A 220 -14.81 -5.27 -16.42
CA THR A 220 -13.73 -4.30 -16.53
C THR A 220 -13.23 -3.94 -15.14
N ILE A 221 -11.91 -3.97 -14.95
CA ILE A 221 -11.21 -3.59 -13.73
C ILE A 221 -10.41 -2.33 -14.03
N ARG A 222 -10.56 -1.32 -13.17
CA ARG A 222 -9.80 -0.08 -13.23
C ARG A 222 -9.11 0.21 -11.91
N MET A 223 -7.90 0.75 -12.00
CA MET A 223 -7.17 1.30 -10.87
C MET A 223 -6.73 2.72 -11.22
N ASN A 224 -7.25 3.74 -10.53
CA ASN A 224 -7.09 5.16 -10.88
C ASN A 224 -7.45 5.48 -12.34
N GLY A 225 -8.53 4.88 -12.86
CA GLY A 225 -8.96 5.03 -14.24
C GLY A 225 -8.20 4.19 -15.27
N ILE A 226 -7.03 3.64 -14.93
CA ILE A 226 -6.24 2.76 -15.81
C ILE A 226 -6.94 1.40 -15.90
N VAL A 227 -7.22 0.93 -17.12
CA VAL A 227 -7.83 -0.39 -17.35
C VAL A 227 -6.77 -1.47 -17.17
N VAL A 228 -6.81 -2.15 -16.04
CA VAL A 228 -5.88 -3.23 -15.69
C VAL A 228 -6.47 -4.62 -15.97
N GLY A 229 -7.72 -4.70 -16.43
CA GLY A 229 -8.34 -5.97 -16.81
C GLY A 229 -9.66 -5.75 -17.51
N HIS A 230 -9.93 -6.48 -18.59
CA HIS A 230 -11.21 -6.47 -19.26
C HIS A 230 -11.40 -7.76 -20.07
N GLY A 231 -12.64 -8.22 -20.21
CA GLY A 231 -12.92 -9.39 -21.02
C GLY A 231 -14.24 -10.05 -20.71
N GLN A 232 -14.38 -11.29 -21.17
CA GLN A 232 -15.50 -12.16 -20.84
C GLN A 232 -15.26 -12.81 -19.47
N ALA A 233 -16.25 -12.70 -18.59
CA ALA A 233 -16.19 -13.22 -17.22
C ALA A 233 -16.83 -14.61 -17.08
N GLY A 234 -17.62 -15.09 -18.04
CA GLY A 234 -18.25 -16.39 -17.89
C GLY A 234 -18.91 -16.89 -19.18
N ASN A 235 -19.26 -18.18 -19.15
CA ASN A 235 -19.97 -18.83 -20.23
C ASN A 235 -21.45 -18.43 -20.24
N GLN A 236 -22.08 -18.68 -21.39
CA GLN A 236 -23.52 -18.54 -21.51
C GLN A 236 -24.22 -19.55 -20.60
N THR A 237 -25.29 -19.12 -19.94
CA THR A 237 -26.10 -19.98 -19.08
C THR A 237 -27.56 -19.57 -19.16
N ILE A 238 -28.46 -20.43 -18.68
CA ILE A 238 -29.89 -20.15 -18.62
C ILE A 238 -30.29 -20.31 -17.16
N ILE A 239 -30.93 -19.30 -16.59
CA ILE A 239 -31.56 -19.39 -15.28
C ILE A 239 -33.00 -19.83 -15.50
N PRO A 240 -33.41 -21.04 -15.06
CA PRO A 240 -34.78 -21.51 -15.25
C PRO A 240 -35.84 -20.57 -14.65
N SER A 241 -37.09 -20.73 -15.06
CA SER A 241 -38.21 -19.96 -14.51
C SER A 241 -38.39 -20.29 -13.03
N LYS A 242 -38.61 -19.28 -12.18
CA LYS A 242 -38.90 -19.46 -10.75
C LYS A 242 -37.85 -20.28 -9.99
N SER A 243 -36.60 -20.29 -10.45
CA SER A 243 -35.51 -21.02 -9.82
C SER A 243 -34.41 -20.09 -9.31
N THR A 244 -33.54 -20.67 -8.48
CA THR A 244 -32.32 -20.05 -7.98
C THR A 244 -31.13 -20.79 -8.54
N GLU A 245 -30.16 -20.06 -9.09
CA GLU A 245 -28.94 -20.59 -9.69
C GLU A 245 -27.72 -19.84 -9.18
N THR A 246 -26.56 -20.50 -9.21
CA THR A 246 -25.27 -19.85 -8.95
C THR A 246 -24.56 -19.56 -10.26
N ILE A 247 -24.26 -18.30 -10.50
CA ILE A 247 -23.46 -17.86 -11.65
C ILE A 247 -22.02 -17.67 -11.18
N ASN A 248 -21.08 -18.23 -11.92
CA ASN A 248 -19.65 -18.03 -11.70
C ASN A 248 -19.09 -17.02 -12.70
N ALA A 249 -18.19 -16.17 -12.22
CA ALA A 249 -17.51 -15.14 -12.97
C ALA A 249 -16.00 -15.18 -12.69
N HIS A 250 -15.19 -15.17 -13.74
CA HIS A 250 -13.74 -15.15 -13.69
C HIS A 250 -13.23 -13.86 -14.32
N ALA A 251 -12.64 -13.01 -13.52
CA ALA A 251 -11.95 -11.81 -14.00
C ALA A 251 -10.44 -11.97 -13.81
N VAL A 252 -9.65 -11.24 -14.59
CA VAL A 252 -8.19 -11.28 -14.50
C VAL A 252 -7.66 -9.86 -14.56
N ILE A 253 -6.78 -9.52 -13.63
CA ILE A 253 -5.92 -8.34 -13.73
C ILE A 253 -4.70 -8.74 -14.54
N ASP A 254 -4.41 -7.99 -15.59
CA ASP A 254 -3.15 -8.01 -16.33
C ASP A 254 -2.11 -7.24 -15.52
N ASN A 255 -1.18 -7.98 -14.91
CA ASN A 255 -0.21 -7.39 -14.01
C ASN A 255 0.84 -6.57 -14.77
N GLN A 256 0.94 -6.70 -16.10
CA GLN A 256 1.80 -5.85 -16.93
C GLN A 256 1.32 -4.40 -17.00
N LYS A 257 0.14 -4.08 -16.47
CA LYS A 257 -0.40 -2.72 -16.34
C LYS A 257 -0.17 -2.11 -14.96
N LEU A 258 0.40 -2.87 -14.03
CA LEU A 258 0.52 -2.43 -12.63
C LEU A 258 1.67 -1.47 -12.37
N ASP A 259 2.67 -1.42 -13.25
CA ASP A 259 3.72 -0.39 -13.22
C ASP A 259 3.13 1.01 -13.50
N GLU A 260 2.25 1.12 -14.50
CA GLU A 260 1.52 2.36 -14.80
C GLU A 260 0.58 2.74 -13.65
N TRP A 261 -0.17 1.77 -13.12
CA TRP A 261 -1.00 1.99 -11.93
C TRP A 261 -0.15 2.46 -10.75
N TRP A 262 1.01 1.84 -10.50
CA TRP A 262 1.87 2.19 -9.39
C TRP A 262 2.31 3.65 -9.43
N VAL A 263 2.70 4.16 -10.59
CA VAL A 263 3.05 5.58 -10.77
C VAL A 263 1.89 6.47 -10.36
N SER A 264 0.67 6.17 -10.82
CA SER A 264 -0.53 6.94 -10.46
C SER A 264 -0.84 6.84 -8.95
N HIS A 265 -0.69 5.65 -8.35
CA HIS A 265 -0.89 5.40 -6.93
C HIS A 265 0.07 6.22 -6.08
N ARG A 266 1.36 6.24 -6.44
CA ARG A 266 2.39 7.00 -5.74
C ARG A 266 2.18 8.51 -5.86
N ARG A 267 1.81 9.01 -7.03
CA ARG A 267 1.48 10.44 -7.24
C ARG A 267 0.25 10.88 -6.45
N ASN A 268 -0.69 9.97 -6.21
CA ASN A 268 -1.86 10.18 -5.37
C ASN A 268 -1.58 9.93 -3.87
N GLY A 269 -0.33 10.09 -3.42
CA GLY A 269 0.03 9.93 -2.00
C GLY A 269 -0.09 8.50 -1.48
N GLY A 270 -0.02 7.50 -2.35
CA GLY A 270 -0.26 6.10 -1.96
C GLY A 270 -1.73 5.75 -1.84
N THR A 271 -2.62 6.48 -2.52
CA THR A 271 -4.07 6.20 -2.55
C THR A 271 -4.51 5.81 -3.95
N SER A 272 -5.48 4.90 -4.06
CA SER A 272 -6.05 4.52 -5.35
C SER A 272 -7.52 4.19 -5.29
N GLU A 273 -8.22 4.54 -6.37
CA GLU A 273 -9.57 4.08 -6.67
C GLU A 273 -9.48 2.72 -7.38
N PHE A 274 -10.12 1.71 -6.83
CA PHE A 274 -10.26 0.36 -7.39
C PHE A 274 -11.72 0.15 -7.78
N THR A 275 -11.97 -0.06 -9.08
CA THR A 275 -13.31 -0.31 -9.60
C THR A 275 -13.35 -1.64 -10.33
N ILE A 276 -14.33 -2.47 -10.01
CA ILE A 276 -14.72 -3.62 -10.83
C ILE A 276 -16.15 -3.41 -11.31
N THR A 277 -16.37 -3.52 -12.61
CA THR A 277 -17.70 -3.44 -13.21
C THR A 277 -18.02 -4.71 -13.97
N PHE A 278 -19.15 -5.33 -13.67
CA PHE A 278 -19.69 -6.47 -14.41
C PHE A 278 -20.95 -6.07 -15.19
N ASN A 279 -21.07 -6.58 -16.40
CA ASN A 279 -22.25 -6.40 -17.25
C ASN A 279 -22.70 -7.75 -17.79
N ALA A 280 -23.99 -8.04 -17.66
CA ALA A 280 -24.61 -9.17 -18.34
C ALA A 280 -25.36 -8.70 -19.60
N THR A 281 -25.46 -9.57 -20.59
CA THR A 281 -26.47 -9.44 -21.66
C THR A 281 -27.46 -10.58 -21.50
N VAL A 282 -28.70 -10.21 -21.16
CA VAL A 282 -29.80 -11.16 -20.99
C VAL A 282 -30.71 -11.12 -22.20
N SER A 283 -31.36 -12.25 -22.52
CA SER A 283 -32.40 -12.31 -23.55
C SER A 283 -33.78 -12.34 -22.91
N VAL A 284 -34.59 -11.32 -23.13
CA VAL A 284 -35.97 -11.24 -22.62
C VAL A 284 -36.91 -11.18 -23.82
N ASN A 285 -37.77 -12.19 -23.98
CA ASN A 285 -38.69 -12.32 -25.13
C ASN A 285 -37.98 -12.19 -26.50
N GLY A 286 -36.77 -12.75 -26.61
CA GLY A 286 -35.96 -12.69 -27.84
C GLY A 286 -35.13 -11.41 -28.02
N ASN A 287 -35.35 -10.38 -27.19
CA ASN A 287 -34.58 -9.13 -27.24
C ASN A 287 -33.37 -9.20 -26.30
N LYS A 288 -32.19 -8.83 -26.81
CA LYS A 288 -30.97 -8.72 -26.00
C LYS A 288 -30.97 -7.40 -25.23
N VAL A 289 -30.92 -7.49 -23.91
CA VAL A 289 -30.87 -6.33 -23.00
C VAL A 289 -29.56 -6.38 -22.22
N ARG A 290 -28.80 -5.28 -22.21
CA ARG A 290 -27.62 -5.14 -21.36
C ARG A 290 -28.05 -4.76 -19.96
N LEU A 291 -27.64 -5.55 -18.98
CA LEU A 291 -27.93 -5.37 -17.57
C LEU A 291 -26.62 -5.06 -16.82
N PRO A 292 -26.46 -3.83 -16.31
CA PRO A 292 -25.38 -3.53 -15.36
C PRO A 292 -25.59 -4.36 -14.10
N LEU A 293 -24.60 -5.16 -13.72
CA LEU A 293 -24.68 -5.98 -12.51
C LEU A 293 -24.16 -5.15 -11.34
N THR A 294 -24.93 -4.14 -10.93
CA THR A 294 -24.54 -3.21 -9.86
C THR A 294 -24.31 -3.90 -8.53
N ALA A 295 -24.99 -5.02 -8.25
CA ALA A 295 -24.75 -5.84 -7.07
C ALA A 295 -23.37 -6.54 -7.06
N LEU A 296 -22.76 -6.74 -8.23
CA LEU A 296 -21.42 -7.33 -8.40
C LEU A 296 -20.35 -6.29 -8.73
N SER A 297 -20.78 -5.06 -9.02
CA SER A 297 -19.89 -3.96 -9.39
C SER A 297 -19.69 -3.07 -8.18
N TYR A 298 -18.46 -2.67 -7.92
CA TYR A 298 -18.18 -1.74 -6.84
C TYR A 298 -16.98 -0.87 -7.16
N ASN A 299 -16.94 0.27 -6.50
CA ASN A 299 -15.85 1.22 -6.49
C ASN A 299 -15.40 1.39 -5.04
N ARG A 300 -14.08 1.38 -4.82
CA ARG A 300 -13.48 1.58 -3.51
C ARG A 300 -12.18 2.35 -3.60
N THR A 301 -11.98 3.29 -2.69
CA THR A 301 -10.67 3.88 -2.44
C THR A 301 -9.89 3.05 -1.42
N PHE A 302 -8.62 2.76 -1.69
CA PHE A 302 -7.69 2.13 -0.76
C PHE A 302 -6.35 2.88 -0.73
N SER A 303 -5.65 2.79 0.40
CA SER A 303 -4.37 3.46 0.59
C SER A 303 -3.30 2.50 1.11
N THR A 304 -2.05 2.69 0.71
CA THR A 304 -0.91 1.91 1.21
C THR A 304 0.17 2.83 1.80
N HIS A 305 0.58 2.51 3.03
CA HIS A 305 1.63 3.22 3.76
C HIS A 305 2.82 2.30 3.99
N LEU A 306 3.57 2.01 2.91
CA LEU A 306 4.65 1.02 2.94
C LEU A 306 5.91 1.50 3.70
N LEU A 307 6.37 2.74 3.47
CA LEU A 307 7.66 3.23 4.01
C LEU A 307 7.52 4.25 5.16
N GLY A 308 6.39 4.96 5.28
CA GLY A 308 6.12 5.98 6.31
C GLY A 308 4.63 6.35 6.44
N GLY A 309 4.25 6.98 7.57
CA GLY A 309 2.87 7.37 7.94
C GLY A 309 2.34 6.61 9.18
N PRO A 310 1.43 7.19 10.01
CA PRO A 310 0.85 6.49 11.16
C PRO A 310 0.24 5.15 10.73
N ALA A 311 0.31 4.14 11.59
CA ALA A 311 -0.28 2.83 11.32
C ALA A 311 -1.81 2.94 11.42
N GLU A 312 -2.46 3.44 10.37
CA GLU A 312 -3.92 3.48 10.30
C GLU A 312 -4.48 2.31 9.51
N ASN A 313 -5.36 1.57 10.18
CA ASN A 313 -6.25 0.58 9.62
C ASN A 313 -7.24 1.32 8.70
N SER A 314 -6.96 1.42 7.39
CA SER A 314 -7.78 2.26 6.49
C SER A 314 -8.35 1.47 5.32
N SER A 315 -9.67 1.43 5.32
CA SER A 315 -10.50 0.67 4.41
C SER A 315 -11.92 1.22 4.50
N GLN A 316 -12.08 2.53 4.30
CA GLN A 316 -13.38 3.20 4.36
C GLN A 316 -14.03 3.22 2.98
N PRO A 317 -15.26 2.67 2.81
CA PRO A 317 -15.98 2.80 1.55
C PRO A 317 -16.34 4.26 1.27
N ALA A 318 -16.10 4.73 0.05
CA ALA A 318 -16.65 6.00 -0.42
C ALA A 318 -18.17 5.87 -0.55
N ALA A 319 -18.92 6.78 0.07
CA ALA A 319 -20.37 6.84 -0.07
C ALA A 319 -20.72 7.22 -1.52
N ILE A 320 -21.53 6.38 -2.16
CA ILE A 320 -22.06 6.65 -3.50
C ILE A 320 -23.16 7.70 -3.35
N ASN A 321 -22.90 8.93 -3.79
CA ASN A 321 -23.92 9.97 -3.93
C ASN A 321 -24.92 9.55 -5.02
N SER A 322 -26.03 8.92 -4.61
CA SER A 322 -27.18 8.72 -5.48
C SER A 322 -27.92 10.06 -5.61
N THR A 323 -27.65 10.78 -6.70
CA THR A 323 -28.44 11.94 -7.07
C THR A 323 -29.72 11.44 -7.74
N ALA A 324 -30.85 11.57 -7.05
CA ALA A 324 -32.18 11.47 -7.65
C ALA A 324 -32.88 12.84 -7.51
N PRO A 325 -33.47 13.38 -8.58
CA PRO A 325 -34.12 14.70 -8.55
C PRO A 325 -35.58 14.56 -8.14
N SER A 326 -36.05 15.35 -7.16
CA SER A 326 -37.48 15.63 -6.97
C SER A 326 -37.72 17.03 -6.40
N THR A 327 -38.44 17.79 -7.21
CA THR A 327 -39.08 19.09 -7.04
C THR A 327 -40.27 19.08 -6.04
N VAL A 328 -40.73 20.31 -5.74
CA VAL A 328 -42.02 20.76 -5.12
C VAL A 328 -42.10 20.57 -3.59
N THR A 329 -42.39 21.57 -2.73
CA THR A 329 -43.37 22.66 -2.80
C THR A 329 -43.00 23.81 -1.85
N LYS A 330 -42.99 25.05 -2.33
CA LYS A 330 -42.89 26.27 -1.51
C LYS A 330 -44.31 26.82 -1.32
N ALA A 331 -44.82 26.79 -0.09
CA ALA A 331 -46.06 27.50 0.26
C ALA A 331 -45.76 28.98 0.54
N PRO A 332 -46.58 29.93 0.07
CA PRO A 332 -46.43 31.35 0.38
C PRO A 332 -47.09 31.68 1.72
N SER A 333 -46.37 32.38 2.60
CA SER A 333 -46.95 33.05 3.76
C SER A 333 -47.67 34.31 3.26
N VAL A 334 -48.99 34.30 3.41
CA VAL A 334 -49.89 35.43 3.13
C VAL A 334 -49.77 36.43 4.27
N GLY A 335 -49.46 37.68 3.93
CA GLY A 335 -49.79 38.83 4.75
C GLY A 335 -51.19 39.33 4.38
N THR A 336 -52.03 39.54 5.39
CA THR A 336 -53.16 40.48 5.31
C THR A 336 -53.15 41.31 6.58
N THR A 337 -52.92 42.60 6.34
CA THR A 337 -53.23 43.80 7.11
C THR A 337 -54.51 43.74 7.95
N ASP A 338 -54.42 44.26 9.17
CA ASP A 338 -55.44 45.14 9.77
C ASP A 338 -54.70 46.33 10.44
N GLU A 339 -54.85 47.51 9.83
CA GLU A 339 -54.83 48.83 10.50
C GLU A 339 -56.19 49.05 11.19
N PRO A 340 -56.45 50.11 12.01
CA PRO A 340 -55.68 51.34 12.21
C PRO A 340 -55.53 51.81 13.68
N ASN A 341 -54.60 52.74 13.92
CA ASN A 341 -54.89 53.98 14.65
C ASN A 341 -53.73 54.99 14.55
N SER A 342 -53.91 55.95 13.65
CA SER A 342 -53.92 57.40 13.92
C SER A 342 -52.88 58.04 14.86
N ILE A 343 -52.34 59.16 14.35
CA ILE A 343 -51.87 60.39 15.01
C ILE A 343 -50.33 60.58 15.17
N ALA A 344 -49.81 61.43 14.28
CA ALA A 344 -48.91 62.59 14.43
C ALA A 344 -47.80 62.58 15.50
N VAL A 345 -46.56 62.93 15.10
CA VAL A 345 -46.02 64.30 14.94
C VAL A 345 -44.84 64.24 13.99
#